data_AF-A0A1Q7FZU4-F1
#
_entry.id   AF-A0A1Q7FZU4-F1
#
_cell.length_a   1.000
_cell.length_b   1.000
_cell.length_c   1.000
_cell.angle_alpha   90.00
_cell.angle_beta   90.00
_cell.angle_gamma   90.00
#
_symmetry.space_group_name_H-M   'P 1'
#
loop_
_entity.id
_entity.type
_entity.pdbx_description
1 polymer ?
#
loop_
_entity_poly.entity_id
_entity_poly.type
_entity_poly.pdbx_seq_one_letter_code
_entity_poly.pdbx_strand_id
1 'polypeptide(L)' 'MDFCDDCVAAELRVTRFDAEEAAGRLATLTDFLRDVWQCARCGRRTKVTRALFRQHLTVR' A
#
# COMPACT_ATOMS: atom_id res chain seq x y z
N MET A 1 4.28 -0.25 -6.66
CA MET A 1 3.13 -1.00 -7.20
C MET A 1 2.04 -0.92 -6.13
N ASP A 2 0.81 -0.62 -6.52
CA ASP A 2 -0.21 -0.11 -5.60
C ASP A 2 -1.09 -1.27 -5.09
N PHE A 3 -1.04 -1.58 -3.80
CA PHE A 3 -1.73 -2.74 -3.20
C PHE A 3 -2.71 -2.31 -2.10
N CYS A 4 -3.82 -3.03 -1.98
CA CYS A 4 -4.78 -2.83 -0.90
C CYS A 4 -4.33 -3.56 0.38
N ASP A 5 -4.86 -3.12 1.53
CA ASP A 5 -4.47 -3.67 2.83
C ASP A 5 -4.68 -5.18 2.91
N ASP A 6 -5.78 -5.71 2.34
CA ASP A 6 -6.03 -7.16 2.31
C ASP A 6 -4.92 -7.93 1.56
N CYS A 7 -4.44 -7.38 0.44
CA CYS A 7 -3.41 -8.02 -0.38
C CYS A 7 -2.04 -7.95 0.28
N VAL A 8 -1.75 -6.86 0.99
CA VAL A 8 -0.53 -6.68 1.79
C VAL A 8 -0.57 -7.63 3.00
N ALA A 9 -1.69 -7.67 3.71
CA ALA A 9 -1.90 -8.55 4.86
C ALA A 9 -1.71 -10.02 4.48
N ALA A 10 -2.31 -10.45 3.36
CA ALA A 10 -2.14 -11.81 2.85
C ALA A 10 -0.69 -12.13 2.47
N GLU A 11 0.04 -11.19 1.84
CA GLU A 11 1.43 -11.40 1.43
C GLU A 11 2.38 -11.49 2.62
N LEU A 12 2.24 -10.56 3.57
CA LEU A 12 3.10 -10.46 4.75
C LEU A 12 2.66 -11.37 5.89
N ARG A 13 1.55 -12.11 5.72
CA ARG A 13 0.93 -12.97 6.74
C ARG A 13 0.63 -12.23 8.05
N VAL A 14 0.18 -10.98 7.94
CA VAL A 14 -0.28 -10.14 9.06
C VAL A 14 -1.79 -9.95 8.98
N THR A 15 -2.40 -9.36 10.01
CA THR A 15 -3.83 -9.06 9.94
C THR A 15 -4.08 -7.86 9.03
N ARG A 16 -5.32 -7.75 8.52
CA ARG A 16 -5.77 -6.55 7.78
C ARG A 16 -5.59 -5.29 8.63
N PHE A 17 -5.84 -5.38 9.94
CA PHE A 17 -5.71 -4.28 10.88
C PHE A 17 -4.26 -3.79 10.97
N ASP A 18 -3.30 -4.70 11.14
CA ASP A 18 -1.87 -4.34 11.21
C ASP A 18 -1.39 -3.68 9.91
N ALA A 19 -1.83 -4.21 8.77
CA ALA A 19 -1.53 -3.63 7.47
C ALA A 19 -2.13 -2.22 7.31
N GLU A 20 -3.39 -2.02 7.73
CA GLU A 20 -4.07 -0.73 7.71
C GLU A 20 -3.39 0.29 8.64
N GLU A 21 -2.98 -0.12 9.84
CA GLU A 21 -2.28 0.74 10.81
C GLU A 21 -0.89 1.16 10.30
N ALA A 22 -0.11 0.20 9.77
CA ALA A 22 1.19 0.49 9.16
C ALA A 22 1.05 1.41 7.94
N ALA A 23 0.04 1.15 7.09
CA ALA A 23 -0.25 2.00 5.95
C ALA A 23 -0.70 3.41 6.36
N GLY A 24 -1.44 3.54 7.45
CA GLY A 24 -1.81 4.83 8.04
C GLY A 24 -0.60 5.62 8.51
N ARG A 25 0.38 4.96 9.15
CA ARG A 25 1.67 5.58 9.50
C ARG A 25 2.47 6.01 8.28
N LEU A 26 2.54 5.17 7.24
CA LEU A 26 3.25 5.53 6.01
C LEU A 26 2.63 6.77 5.35
N ALA A 27 1.30 6.89 5.37
CA ALA A 27 0.58 8.02 4.79
C ALA A 27 0.83 9.37 5.48
N THR A 28 1.46 9.39 6.67
CA THR A 28 1.89 10.65 7.31
C THR A 28 3.25 11.14 6.80
N LEU A 29 4.00 10.28 6.11
CA LEU A 29 5.26 10.63 5.48
C LEU A 29 5.00 11.28 4.12
N THR A 30 5.81 12.28 3.76
CA THR A 30 5.70 13.05 2.51
C THR A 30 5.78 12.22 1.23
N ASP A 31 6.31 11.01 1.36
CA ASP A 31 6.69 10.14 0.25
C ASP A 31 5.61 9.13 -0.10
N PHE A 32 4.51 9.11 0.65
CA PHE A 32 3.42 8.17 0.47
C PHE A 32 2.08 8.90 0.41
N LEU A 33 1.23 8.39 -0.48
CA LEU A 33 -0.15 8.81 -0.62
C LEU A 33 -1.06 7.62 -0.36
N ARG A 34 -2.09 7.82 0.46
CA ARG A 34 -3.13 6.82 0.69
C ARG A 34 -4.46 7.33 0.15
N ASP A 35 -4.89 6.73 -0.95
CA ASP A 35 -6.06 7.14 -1.72
C ASP A 35 -6.86 5.91 -2.21
N VAL A 36 -8.01 6.16 -2.84
CA VAL A 36 -8.80 5.09 -3.48
C VAL A 36 -8.28 4.86 -4.89
N TRP A 37 -7.76 3.68 -5.14
CA TRP A 37 -7.20 3.27 -6.43
C TRP A 37 -7.52 1.81 -6.75
N GLN A 38 -7.15 1.36 -7.94
CA GLN A 38 -7.23 -0.06 -8.30
C GLN A 38 -6.03 -0.81 -7.72
N CYS A 39 -6.28 -1.85 -6.92
CA CYS A 39 -5.23 -2.73 -6.41
C CYS A 39 -4.61 -3.54 -7.56
N ALA A 40 -3.29 -3.50 -7.71
CA ALA A 40 -2.56 -4.19 -8.77
C ALA A 40 -2.62 -5.73 -8.66
N ARG A 41 -2.93 -6.27 -7.46
CA ARG A 41 -3.04 -7.72 -7.24
C ARG A 41 -4.44 -8.26 -7.47
N CYS A 42 -5.45 -7.65 -6.84
CA CYS A 42 -6.82 -8.19 -6.85
C CYS A 42 -7.78 -7.43 -7.77
N GLY A 43 -7.36 -6.34 -8.40
CA GLY A 43 -8.16 -5.54 -9.33
C GLY A 43 -9.30 -4.72 -8.69
N ARG A 44 -9.54 -4.86 -7.37
CA ARG A 44 -10.58 -4.11 -6.66
C ARG A 44 -10.23 -2.62 -6.58
N ARG A 45 -11.23 -1.75 -6.73
CA ARG A 45 -11.13 -0.32 -6.45
C ARG A 45 -11.36 -0.07 -4.96
N THR A 46 -10.29 0.23 -4.22
CA THR A 46 -10.31 0.32 -2.75
C THR A 46 -9.17 1.22 -2.26
N LYS A 47 -9.04 1.43 -0.94
CA LYS A 47 -7.91 2.14 -0.36
C LYS A 47 -6.60 1.37 -0.62
N VAL A 48 -5.60 2.08 -1.09
CA VAL A 48 -4.23 1.61 -1.29
C VAL A 48 -3.25 2.63 -0.72
N THR A 49 -2.02 2.20 -0.43
CA THR A 49 -0.91 3.12 -0.14
C THR A 49 0.10 3.08 -1.28
N ARG A 50 0.46 4.25 -1.79
CA ARG A 50 1.27 4.45 -3.01
C ARG A 50 2.50 5.26 -2.64
N ALA A 51 3.67 4.85 -3.11
CA ALA A 51 4.87 5.68 -3.00
C ALA A 51 4.83 6.77 -4.10
N LEU A 52 4.99 8.04 -3.72
CA LEU A 52 4.98 9.19 -4.61
C LEU A 52 6.29 9.33 -5.39
N PHE A 53 7.40 8.84 -4.83
CA PHE A 53 8.70 8.85 -5.49
C PHE A 53 8.88 7.60 -6.36
N ARG A 54 8.52 7.74 -7.64
CA ARG A 54 8.67 6.68 -8.65
C ARG A 54 10.12 6.37 -9.05
N GLN A 55 11.14 7.01 -8.44
CA GLN A 55 12.53 6.97 -8.92
C GLN A 55 13.53 6.13 -8.10
N HIS A 56 13.19 5.59 -6.92
CA HIS A 56 14.18 4.90 -6.07
C HIS A 56 13.88 3.45 -5.68
N LEU A 57 12.78 2.84 -6.15
CA LEU A 57 12.50 1.41 -5.91
C LEU A 57 13.02 0.51 -7.05
N THR A 58 14.19 0.84 -7.61
CA THR A 58 14.95 -0.12 -8.41
C THR A 58 15.75 -0.96 -7.42
N VAL A 59 15.18 -2.07 -6.97
CA VAL A 59 15.96 -3.13 -6.33
C VAL A 59 16.86 -3.70 -7.42
N ARG A 60 18.15 -3.36 -7.37
CA ARG A 60 19.21 -4.07 -8.09
C ARG A 60 19.57 -5.33 -7.32
#